data_AF-A0AAV5NX76-F1
#
_entry.id   AF-A0AAV5NX76-F1
#
_cell.length_a   1.000
_cell.length_b   1.000
_cell.length_c   1.000
_cell.angle_alpha   90.00
_cell.angle_beta   90.00
_cell.angle_gamma   90.00
#
_symmetry.space_group_name_H-M   'P 1'
#
loop_
_entity.id
_entity.type
_entity.pdbx_description
1 polymer ?
#
loop_
_entity_poly.entity_id
_entity_poly.type
_entity_poly.pdbx_seq_one_letter_code
_entity_poly.pdbx_strand_id
1 'polypeptide(L)' 'MGQMANKIVDFPFGCLKGKCGRCLVKVIEGDTGHINKTEREFLKLMDLDDGEHRLLCKIDVNSNCKVESATG' A
#
# COMPACT_ATOMS: atom_id res chain seq x y z
N MET A 1 29.38 1.03 0.49
CA MET A 1 28.16 1.14 1.33
C MET A 1 26.99 1.38 0.40
N GLY A 2 26.26 0.33 0.02
CA GLY A 2 25.20 0.41 -0.98
C GLY A 2 23.95 1.02 -0.37
N GLN A 3 23.52 2.18 -0.86
CA GLN A 3 22.20 2.72 -0.58
C GLN A 3 21.19 1.85 -1.33
N MET A 4 20.45 1.01 -0.61
CA MET A 4 19.30 0.32 -1.18
C MET A 4 18.19 1.35 -1.32
N ALA A 5 18.13 2.00 -2.48
CA ALA A 5 16.98 2.83 -2.81
C ALA A 5 15.74 1.94 -2.75
N ASN A 6 14.78 2.31 -1.91
CA ASN A 6 13.44 1.69 -1.86
C ASN A 6 12.75 1.96 -3.21
N LYS A 7 13.02 1.10 -4.20
CA LYS A 7 12.51 1.24 -5.56
C LYS A 7 11.32 0.30 -5.73
N ILE A 8 10.13 0.88 -5.86
CA ILE A 8 8.98 0.17 -6.41
C ILE A 8 9.27 -0.01 -7.91
N VAL A 9 9.79 -1.17 -8.30
CA VAL A 9 10.00 -1.54 -9.70
C VAL A 9 8.68 -2.08 -10.26
N ASP A 10 8.05 -1.30 -11.15
CA ASP A 10 6.92 -1.70 -11.99
C ASP A 10 5.69 -2.31 -11.26
N PHE A 11 5.00 -1.47 -10.48
CA PHE A 11 3.66 -1.83 -9.96
C PHE A 11 2.56 -1.17 -10.83
N PRO A 12 1.52 -1.90 -11.28
CA PRO A 12 0.50 -1.38 -12.19
C PRO A 12 -0.50 -0.45 -11.47
N PHE A 13 -0.06 0.78 -11.20
CA PHE A 13 -0.93 1.80 -10.64
C PHE A 13 -2.08 2.13 -11.60
N GLY A 14 -3.29 2.24 -11.04
CA GLY A 14 -4.48 2.65 -11.79
C GLY A 14 -4.72 4.15 -11.69
N CYS A 15 -5.31 4.59 -10.58
CA CYS A 15 -5.81 5.97 -10.43
C CYS A 15 -4.93 6.90 -9.59
N LEU A 16 -4.00 6.37 -8.79
CA LEU A 16 -3.21 7.08 -7.76
C LEU A 16 -4.04 7.89 -6.71
N LYS A 17 -5.36 7.78 -6.77
CA LYS A 17 -6.32 8.53 -5.95
C LYS A 17 -6.92 7.71 -4.82
N GLY A 18 -6.57 6.43 -4.68
CA GLY A 18 -7.08 5.55 -3.63
C GLY A 18 -8.52 5.10 -3.84
N LYS A 19 -8.94 4.91 -5.10
CA LYS A 19 -10.34 4.59 -5.46
C LYS A 19 -10.50 3.36 -6.36
N CYS A 20 -9.42 2.80 -6.89
CA CYS A 20 -9.49 1.74 -7.91
C CYS A 20 -9.03 0.35 -7.43
N GLY A 21 -8.45 0.23 -6.24
CA GLY A 21 -7.96 -1.06 -5.70
C GLY A 21 -6.77 -1.70 -6.41
N ARG A 22 -6.40 -1.29 -7.64
CA ARG A 22 -5.27 -1.88 -8.38
C ARG A 22 -3.95 -1.92 -7.62
N CYS A 23 -3.73 -0.98 -6.71
CA CYS A 23 -2.54 -0.88 -5.89
C CYS A 23 -2.69 -1.50 -4.49
N LEU A 24 -3.67 -2.39 -4.31
CA LEU A 24 -3.92 -3.07 -3.05
C LEU A 24 -2.84 -4.11 -2.78
N VAL A 25 -2.26 -4.03 -1.59
CA VAL A 25 -1.25 -4.95 -1.09
C VAL A 25 -1.57 -5.36 0.33
N LYS A 26 -1.05 -6.52 0.73
CA LYS A 26 -0.98 -6.95 2.11
C LYS A 26 0.42 -6.65 2.66
N VAL A 27 0.50 -6.02 3.83
CA VAL A 27 1.77 -5.79 4.52
C VAL A 27 2.22 -7.08 5.19
N ILE A 28 3.43 -7.52 4.86
CA ILE A 28 4.04 -8.74 5.42
C ILE A 28 4.99 -8.37 6.56
N GLU A 29 5.80 -7.32 6.36
CA GLU A 29 6.72 -6.80 7.37
C GLU A 29 6.93 -5.28 7.22
N GLY A 30 7.15 -4.60 8.34
CA GLY A 30 7.49 -3.17 8.37
C GLY A 30 6.29 -2.24 8.60
N ASP A 31 6.57 -0.95 8.72
CA ASP A 31 5.57 0.10 8.95
C ASP A 31 5.36 0.95 7.68
N THR A 32 4.13 0.96 7.20
CA THR A 32 3.70 1.70 6.00
C THR A 32 3.05 3.04 6.34
N GLY A 33 3.34 3.58 7.53
CA GLY A 33 2.84 4.86 8.00
C GLY A 33 1.33 4.91 8.23
N HIS A 34 0.81 6.12 8.42
CA HIS A 34 -0.60 6.35 8.73
C HIS A 34 -1.53 6.14 7.54
N ILE A 35 -2.64 5.46 7.79
CA ILE A 35 -3.77 5.37 6.84
C ILE A 35 -4.46 6.73 6.76
N ASN A 36 -4.57 7.28 5.55
CA ASN A 36 -5.35 8.50 5.31
C ASN A 36 -6.84 8.21 5.13
N LYS A 37 -7.68 9.25 5.20
CA LYS A 37 -9.14 9.12 5.13
C LYS A 37 -9.61 8.38 3.87
N THR A 38 -9.08 8.73 2.69
CA THR A 38 -9.49 8.14 1.42
C THR A 38 -9.14 6.65 1.33
N GLU A 39 -7.95 6.27 1.81
CA GLU A 39 -7.52 4.88 1.90
C GLU A 39 -8.44 4.09 2.84
N ARG A 40 -8.69 4.61 4.04
CA ARG A 40 -9.61 3.98 5.02
C ARG A 40 -11.01 3.79 4.46
N GLU A 41 -11.58 4.82 3.82
CA GLU A 41 -12.92 4.72 3.23
C GLU A 41 -12.97 3.63 2.16
N PHE A 42 -11.95 3.53 1.31
CA PHE A 42 -11.87 2.45 0.32
C PHE A 42 -11.73 1.06 0.97
N LEU A 43 -10.83 0.90 1.94
CA LEU A 43 -10.62 -0.37 2.63
C LEU A 43 -11.89 -0.84 3.34
N LYS A 44 -12.62 0.06 4.01
CA LYS A 44 -13.91 -0.25 4.64
C LYS A 44 -14.97 -0.72 3.64
N LEU A 45 -15.04 -0.09 2.46
CA LEU A 45 -15.98 -0.52 1.42
C LEU A 45 -15.68 -1.93 0.89
N MET A 46 -14.43 -2.37 0.98
CA MET A 46 -13.97 -3.69 0.55
C MET A 46 -13.94 -4.72 1.70
N ASP A 47 -14.32 -4.32 2.93
CA ASP A 47 -14.17 -5.12 4.16
C ASP A 47 -12.70 -5.52 4.48
N LEU A 48 -11.76 -4.63 4.14
CA LEU A 48 -10.31 -4.81 4.28
C LEU A 48 -9.65 -3.79 5.24
N ASP A 49 -10.42 -3.13 6.11
CA ASP A 49 -9.89 -2.22 7.14
C ASP A 49 -9.36 -3.01 8.35
N ASP A 50 -8.57 -4.06 8.09
CA ASP A 50 -8.00 -4.98 9.08
C ASP A 50 -6.60 -4.56 9.58
N GLY A 51 -6.05 -3.50 8.98
CA GLY A 51 -4.71 -2.99 9.28
C GLY A 51 -3.57 -3.72 8.57
N GLU A 52 -3.84 -4.86 7.93
CA GLU A 52 -2.88 -5.59 7.11
C GLU A 52 -2.92 -5.14 5.64
N HIS A 53 -4.10 -4.72 5.16
CA HIS A 53 -4.26 -4.27 3.79
C HIS A 53 -4.04 -2.77 3.62
N ARG A 54 -3.29 -2.40 2.58
CA ARG A 54 -2.92 -1.02 2.28
C ARG A 54 -2.98 -0.74 0.79
N LEU A 55 -3.12 0.53 0.42
CA LEU A 55 -3.03 0.98 -0.97
C LEU A 55 -1.64 1.58 -1.21
N LEU A 56 -0.79 0.94 -2.03
CA LEU A 56 0.56 1.43 -2.33
C LEU A 56 0.59 2.90 -2.78
N CYS A 57 -0.42 3.36 -3.50
CA CYS A 57 -0.48 4.77 -3.93
C CYS A 57 -0.75 5.79 -2.81
N LYS A 58 -0.97 5.33 -1.58
CA LYS A 58 -1.32 6.10 -0.39
C LYS A 58 -0.37 5.89 0.79
N ILE A 59 0.59 4.97 0.65
CA ILE A 59 1.57 4.67 1.69
C ILE A 59 2.65 5.75 1.72
N ASP A 60 3.03 6.14 2.93
CA ASP A 60 4.20 6.98 3.22
C ASP A 60 5.16 6.15 4.07
N VAL A 61 6.24 5.66 3.46
CA VAL A 61 7.18 4.71 4.08
C VAL A 61 8.37 5.46 4.66
N ASN A 62 8.51 5.39 5.98
CA ASN A 62 9.68 5.88 6.72
C ASN A 62 10.72 4.79 6.99
N SER A 63 10.42 3.54 6.65
CA SER A 63 11.27 2.37 6.88
C SER A 63 11.12 1.34 5.75
N ASN A 64 12.04 0.37 5.70
CA ASN A 64 11.96 -0.73 4.75
C ASN A 64 10.76 -1.62 5.09
N CYS A 65 9.92 -1.89 4.08
CA CYS A 65 8.73 -2.73 4.23
C CYS A 65 8.71 -3.84 3.18
N LYS A 66 8.08 -4.95 3.54
CA LYS A 66 7.75 -6.03 2.61
C LYS A 66 6.24 -6.11 2.48
N VAL A 67 5.78 -6.17 1.24
CA VAL A 67 4.36 -6.23 0.90
C VAL A 67 4.16 -7.30 -0.17
N GLU A 68 2.96 -7.87 -0.20
CA GLU A 68 2.53 -8.82 -1.22
C GLU A 68 1.35 -8.23 -2.01
N SER A 69 1.31 -8.50 -3.32
CA SER A 69 0.17 -8.12 -4.16
C SER A 69 -1.10 -8.82 -3.67
N ALA A 70 -2.11 -8.05 -3.31
CA ALA A 70 -3.43 -8.56 -2.95
C ALA A 70 -4.42 -8.52 -4.14
N THR A 71 -3.98 -8.01 -5.30
CA THR A 71 -4.72 -8.14 -6.55
C THR A 71 -4.45 -9.52 -7.14
N GLY A 72 -5.49 -10.36 -7.20
CA GLY A 72 -5.52 -11.60 -7.98
C GLY A 72 -5.60 -11.35 -9.48
#